data_AF-A0A1J4KAA2-F1
#
_entry.id   AF-A0A1J4KAA2-F1
#
_cell.length_a   1.000
_cell.length_b   1.000
_cell.length_c   1.000
_cell.angle_alpha   90.00
_cell.angle_beta   90.00
_cell.angle_gamma   90.00
#
_symmetry.space_group_name_H-M   'P 1'
#
loop_
_entity.id
_entity.type
_entity.pdbx_description
1 polymer ?
#
loop_
_entity_poly.entity_id
_entity_poly.type
_entity_poly.pdbx_seq_one_letter_code
_entity_poly.pdbx_strand_id
1 'polypeptide(L)'
;MWRPLILYFPNISIPTEDSLDPNFIKWWNSLLDEKDRRDDGNFEIPQVSKIIFVFLNVAPKLVLIYDSRNDENTFWSRFHQVVCTLLDDHSIPYPSKNYCDFLRHFYKLRNKLNFETPEDVVKLISVIPQASDPAFMLWRFPERLDDPFLYFQTLLHMHNSHTSVWFSFLSKQGSIDQIFDRYLPLLAPACKFSVAATSSNIDLLITLLVDRFRLLANFLEVTDKFYSKLISLIQFSDLTIAITAFRAACFLFTFSRPKHTVEHHTNWLIELISSTDNVVELQYLAFHFTCQVKLTNFKYMNICKFIILRGISQPSDLIMLKRVLMMPQVDKPISALLYLINLSVNNKIWGKAASSILIEPLSRFSDQQSLISWMTTFVRKSFVFIGASKQLQKYSSKISLILNFYETISNAHVEWINKMAARFYSSLVNTRRLERKISTIEVEKITDFSFLNEIDLLLNKKIDLKQYFTFPDIEAEQIHVFPPVKVNARSTSAKVKPIVSARKIITKPGNCRRSIPIGGKSPRPKVTNVRPTATPKTITKSRSGGFPHKDRTIL
;
A
#
# COMPACT_ATOMS: atom_id res chain seq x y z
N MET A 1 23.66 -8.77 52.83
CA MET A 1 24.41 -10.02 52.55
C MET A 1 24.56 -10.11 51.04
N TRP A 2 25.73 -10.54 50.54
CA TRP A 2 26.25 -10.46 49.16
C TRP A 2 27.05 -9.19 48.85
N ARG A 3 28.36 -9.30 49.08
CA ARG A 3 29.44 -8.38 48.65
C ARG A 3 29.81 -8.68 47.20
N PRO A 4 30.17 -7.70 46.36
CA PRO A 4 30.90 -7.96 45.13
C PRO A 4 32.40 -8.14 45.43
N LEU A 5 33.00 -9.18 44.86
CA LEU A 5 34.44 -9.38 44.82
C LEU A 5 35.11 -8.21 44.11
N ILE A 6 36.02 -7.52 44.81
CA ILE A 6 37.04 -6.67 44.20
C ILE A 6 38.15 -7.60 43.74
N LEU A 7 38.23 -7.85 42.43
CA LEU A 7 39.39 -8.50 41.82
C LEU A 7 40.48 -7.43 41.66
N TYR A 8 41.51 -7.54 42.51
CA TYR A 8 42.79 -6.86 42.35
C TYR A 8 43.43 -7.37 41.04
N PHE A 9 43.51 -6.51 40.03
CA PHE A 9 44.40 -6.74 38.90
C PHE A 9 45.83 -6.41 39.33
N PRO A 10 46.81 -7.31 39.15
CA PRO A 10 48.21 -6.95 39.37
C PRO A 10 48.60 -5.87 38.36
N ASN A 11 49.44 -4.93 38.80
CA ASN A 11 50.08 -3.94 37.93
C ASN A 11 50.70 -4.66 36.73
N ILE A 12 50.08 -4.48 35.56
CA ILE A 12 50.66 -4.87 34.29
C ILE A 12 51.78 -3.89 34.03
N SER A 13 53.01 -4.33 34.28
CA SER A 13 54.22 -3.69 33.80
C SER A 13 54.12 -3.55 32.28
N ILE A 14 54.11 -2.31 31.80
CA ILE A 14 54.21 -1.99 30.38
C ILE A 14 55.58 -2.48 29.91
N PRO A 15 55.67 -3.43 28.95
CA PRO A 15 56.95 -3.82 28.40
C PRO A 15 57.50 -2.66 27.57
N THR A 16 58.67 -2.17 27.98
CA THR A 16 59.52 -1.24 27.24
C THR A 16 60.37 -2.03 26.23
N GLU A 17 60.35 -1.58 24.96
CA GLU A 17 61.12 -2.07 23.79
C GLU A 17 60.81 -3.53 23.34
N ASP A 18 60.78 -3.92 22.06
CA ASP A 18 60.59 -3.25 20.77
C ASP A 18 60.41 -4.37 19.74
N SER A 19 59.33 -5.15 19.85
CA SER A 19 58.89 -5.99 18.73
C SER A 19 57.45 -5.61 18.40
N LEU A 20 57.30 -4.92 17.27
CA LEU A 20 56.00 -4.58 16.71
C LEU A 20 55.18 -5.86 16.58
N ASP A 21 53.95 -5.88 17.10
CA ASP A 21 53.06 -7.05 16.94
C ASP A 21 52.91 -7.35 15.44
N PRO A 22 53.47 -8.48 14.95
CA PRO A 22 53.57 -8.75 13.52
C PRO A 22 52.18 -8.86 12.88
N ASN A 23 51.14 -9.12 13.67
CA ASN A 23 49.77 -9.18 13.18
C ASN A 23 49.23 -7.81 12.76
N PHE A 24 49.59 -6.72 13.45
CA PHE A 24 49.10 -5.39 13.07
C PHE A 24 49.83 -4.87 11.82
N ILE A 25 51.13 -5.12 11.68
CA ILE A 25 51.90 -4.77 10.48
C ILE A 25 51.33 -5.51 9.28
N LYS A 26 51.12 -6.82 9.41
CA LYS A 26 50.54 -7.65 8.35
C LYS A 26 49.12 -7.19 7.99
N TRP A 27 48.31 -6.83 8.98
CA TRP A 27 46.99 -6.27 8.77
C TRP A 27 47.06 -4.93 8.02
N TRP A 28 47.88 -3.99 8.47
CA TRP A 28 48.01 -2.68 7.83
C TRP A 28 48.52 -2.79 6.39
N ASN A 29 49.57 -3.59 6.16
CA ASN A 29 50.11 -3.84 4.82
C ASN A 29 49.14 -4.58 3.89
N SER A 30 48.14 -5.29 4.44
CA SER A 30 47.08 -5.91 3.64
C SER A 30 46.03 -4.92 3.12
N LEU A 31 45.95 -3.74 3.74
CA LEU A 31 45.01 -2.67 3.37
C LEU A 31 45.62 -1.65 2.40
N LEU A 32 46.94 -1.73 2.16
CA LEU A 32 47.70 -0.85 1.29
C LEU A 32 48.10 -1.57 -0.01
N ASP A 33 48.32 -0.78 -1.07
CA ASP A 33 48.90 -1.26 -2.32
C ASP A 33 50.32 -1.79 -2.12
N GLU A 34 50.76 -2.75 -2.94
CA GLU A 34 52.06 -3.43 -2.80
C GLU A 34 53.26 -2.47 -2.78
N LYS A 35 53.13 -1.30 -3.41
CA LYS A 35 54.18 -0.27 -3.49
C LYS A 35 54.38 0.51 -2.19
N ASP A 36 53.39 0.47 -1.29
CA ASP A 36 53.39 1.22 -0.03
C ASP A 36 53.66 0.33 1.20
N ARG A 37 53.97 -0.97 0.99
CA ARG A 37 54.23 -1.93 2.08
C ARG A 37 55.61 -1.69 2.71
N ARG A 38 55.66 -1.65 4.03
CA ARG A 38 56.91 -1.59 4.80
C ARG A 38 56.90 -2.63 5.93
N ASP A 39 57.99 -3.36 6.07
CA ASP A 39 58.15 -4.39 7.11
C ASP A 39 58.93 -3.86 8.34
N ASP A 40 59.46 -2.65 8.25
CA ASP A 40 60.28 -2.00 9.30
C ASP A 40 59.45 -1.31 10.41
N GLY A 41 58.13 -1.25 10.26
CA GLY A 41 57.22 -0.59 11.20
C GLY A 41 57.30 0.95 11.19
N ASN A 42 58.06 1.55 10.27
CA ASN A 42 58.19 3.00 10.15
C ASN A 42 57.17 3.54 9.15
N PHE A 43 55.92 3.64 9.61
CA PHE A 43 54.80 4.08 8.80
C PHE A 43 54.76 5.60 8.66
N GLU A 44 54.75 6.09 7.42
CA GLU A 44 54.43 7.47 7.11
C GLU A 44 52.91 7.67 7.08
N ILE A 45 52.47 8.88 7.42
CA ILE A 45 51.05 9.25 7.37
C ILE A 45 50.63 9.25 5.89
N PRO A 46 49.68 8.40 5.48
CA PRO A 46 49.22 8.38 4.11
C PRO A 46 48.43 9.64 3.79
N GLN A 47 48.47 10.03 2.51
CA GLN A 47 47.59 11.08 1.99
C GLN A 47 46.13 10.75 2.28
N VAL A 48 45.31 11.79 2.46
CA VAL A 48 43.89 11.62 2.81
C VAL A 48 43.12 10.83 1.75
N SER A 49 43.48 10.95 0.48
CA SER A 49 42.90 10.15 -0.58
C SER A 49 43.13 8.64 -0.37
N LYS A 50 44.33 8.25 0.09
CA LYS A 50 44.70 6.85 0.34
C LYS A 50 44.05 6.30 1.61
N ILE A 51 44.01 7.08 2.70
CA ILE A 51 43.43 6.60 3.98
C ILE A 51 41.93 6.33 3.86
N ILE A 52 41.21 7.06 3.01
CA ILE A 52 39.78 6.79 2.79
C ILE A 52 39.56 5.38 2.28
N PHE A 53 40.39 4.89 1.36
CA PHE A 53 40.30 3.50 0.88
C PHE A 53 40.56 2.50 2.00
N VAL A 54 41.49 2.81 2.90
CA VAL A 54 41.72 1.99 4.10
C VAL A 54 40.48 1.97 5.00
N PHE A 55 39.86 3.13 5.24
CA PHE A 55 38.65 3.22 6.06
C PHE A 55 37.45 2.51 5.42
N LEU A 56 37.31 2.58 4.10
CA LEU A 56 36.28 1.80 3.38
C LEU A 56 36.40 0.29 3.61
N ASN A 57 37.61 -0.21 3.92
CA ASN A 57 37.82 -1.63 4.21
C ASN A 57 37.68 -1.97 5.71
N VAL A 58 38.08 -1.05 6.60
CA VAL A 58 38.14 -1.33 8.06
C VAL A 58 36.89 -0.89 8.80
N ALA A 59 36.42 0.31 8.52
CA ALA A 59 35.31 0.94 9.21
C ALA A 59 34.61 1.91 8.23
N PRO A 60 33.85 1.38 7.26
CA PRO A 60 33.37 2.15 6.10
C PRO A 60 32.61 3.42 6.49
N LYS A 61 31.88 3.37 7.61
CA LYS A 61 31.04 4.47 8.08
C LYS A 61 31.86 5.66 8.60
N LEU A 62 33.14 5.48 8.96
CA LEU A 62 34.03 6.61 9.32
C LEU A 62 34.30 7.54 8.14
N VAL A 63 34.05 7.10 6.90
CA VAL A 63 34.09 7.98 5.72
C VAL A 63 33.10 9.13 5.82
N LEU A 64 32.08 9.05 6.70
CA LEU A 64 31.21 10.18 7.03
C LEU A 64 31.96 11.41 7.56
N ILE A 65 33.12 11.22 8.19
CA ILE A 65 33.94 12.28 8.77
C ILE A 65 34.69 13.07 7.67
N TYR A 66 34.93 12.45 6.52
CA TYR A 66 35.69 13.06 5.42
C TYR A 66 34.95 14.25 4.80
N ASP A 67 35.62 15.39 4.59
CA ASP A 67 35.13 16.51 3.79
C ASP A 67 36.25 16.87 2.81
N SER A 68 35.97 16.77 1.51
CA SER A 68 36.95 16.96 0.44
C SER A 68 37.49 18.39 0.36
N ARG A 69 36.89 19.33 1.10
CA ARG A 69 37.32 20.73 1.19
C ARG A 69 38.38 20.98 2.26
N ASN A 70 38.65 20.01 3.13
CA ASN A 70 39.61 20.18 4.22
C ASN A 70 41.03 19.87 3.74
N ASP A 71 42.01 20.60 4.27
CA ASP A 71 43.42 20.22 4.15
C ASP A 71 43.73 18.97 5.00
N GLU A 72 44.86 18.33 4.74
CA GLU A 72 45.21 17.05 5.38
C GLU A 72 45.30 17.16 6.90
N ASN A 73 45.83 18.28 7.41
CA ASN A 73 45.95 18.52 8.84
C ASN A 73 44.57 18.67 9.51
N THR A 74 43.64 19.39 8.90
CA THR A 74 42.27 19.53 9.43
C THR A 74 41.53 18.20 9.39
N PHE A 75 41.73 17.38 8.36
CA PHE A 75 41.15 16.05 8.29
C PHE A 75 41.62 15.18 9.46
N TRP A 76 42.93 15.05 9.66
CA TRP A 76 43.49 14.20 10.72
C TRP A 76 43.15 14.71 12.12
N SER A 77 43.12 16.04 12.31
CA SER A 77 42.69 16.66 13.55
C SER A 77 41.24 16.29 13.89
N ARG A 78 40.34 16.46 12.92
CA ARG A 78 38.92 16.15 13.07
C ARG A 78 38.67 14.66 13.26
N PHE A 79 39.37 13.82 12.49
CA PHE A 79 39.28 12.37 12.63
C PHE A 79 39.68 11.94 14.05
N HIS A 80 40.82 12.42 14.54
CA HIS A 80 41.30 12.13 15.89
C HIS A 80 40.30 12.57 16.95
N GLN A 81 39.80 13.81 16.86
CA GLN A 81 38.78 14.32 17.78
C GLN A 81 37.53 13.43 17.79
N VAL A 82 37.00 13.09 16.61
CA VAL A 82 35.80 12.25 16.48
C VAL A 82 36.02 10.87 17.09
N VAL A 83 37.14 10.21 16.80
CA VAL A 83 37.42 8.87 17.33
C VAL A 83 37.62 8.89 18.84
N CYS A 84 38.35 9.88 19.37
CA CYS A 84 38.51 10.07 20.82
C CYS A 84 37.15 10.26 21.52
N THR A 85 36.28 11.09 20.96
CA THR A 85 34.94 11.34 21.54
C THR A 85 34.03 10.11 21.43
N LEU A 86 34.07 9.37 20.32
CA LEU A 86 33.22 8.19 20.15
C LEU A 86 33.57 7.05 21.08
N LEU A 87 34.85 6.90 21.39
CA LEU A 87 35.37 5.81 22.22
C LEU A 87 35.54 6.21 23.68
N ASP A 88 35.31 7.49 24.01
CA ASP A 88 35.60 8.08 25.32
C ASP A 88 37.04 7.78 25.76
N ASP A 89 37.98 7.88 24.81
CA ASP A 89 39.38 7.51 24.98
C ASP A 89 40.31 8.64 24.50
N HIS A 90 40.78 9.44 25.45
CA HIS A 90 41.73 10.53 25.20
C HIS A 90 43.19 10.07 25.10
N SER A 91 43.47 8.77 25.30
CA SER A 91 44.82 8.22 25.20
C SER A 91 45.25 7.92 23.75
N ILE A 92 44.31 7.98 22.80
CA ILE A 92 44.57 7.73 21.38
C ILE A 92 45.63 8.72 20.87
N PRO A 93 46.77 8.25 20.34
CA PRO A 93 47.82 9.12 19.83
C PRO A 93 47.36 9.97 18.64
N TYR A 94 47.87 11.20 18.56
CA TYR A 94 47.59 12.07 17.42
C TYR A 94 48.37 11.60 16.18
N PRO A 95 47.71 11.38 15.03
CA PRO A 95 48.36 10.82 13.83
C PRO A 95 49.62 11.58 13.39
N SER A 96 49.60 12.93 13.43
CA SER A 96 50.74 13.77 13.03
C SER A 96 51.92 13.79 14.00
N LYS A 97 51.74 13.29 15.23
CA LYS A 97 52.82 13.24 16.24
C LYS A 97 53.50 11.88 16.30
N ASN A 98 52.71 10.81 16.24
CA ASN A 98 53.22 9.44 16.26
C ASN A 98 52.23 8.51 15.56
N TYR A 99 52.45 8.31 14.26
CA TYR A 99 51.54 7.56 13.42
C TYR A 99 51.55 6.06 13.72
N CYS A 100 52.71 5.49 14.04
CA CYS A 100 52.83 4.07 14.37
C CYS A 100 52.02 3.72 15.63
N ASP A 101 52.11 4.52 16.70
CA ASP A 101 51.32 4.27 17.91
C ASP A 101 49.83 4.52 17.68
N PHE A 102 49.47 5.51 16.86
CA PHE A 102 48.08 5.69 16.41
C PHE A 102 47.56 4.43 15.71
N LEU A 103 48.32 3.85 14.77
CA LEU A 103 47.93 2.63 14.06
C LEU A 103 47.77 1.43 14.99
N ARG A 104 48.66 1.27 15.98
CA ARG A 104 48.53 0.22 17.00
C ARG A 104 47.23 0.36 17.79
N HIS A 105 46.86 1.59 18.17
CA HIS A 105 45.59 1.84 18.86
C HIS A 105 44.40 1.60 17.92
N PHE A 106 44.45 2.11 16.70
CA PHE A 106 43.40 1.94 15.70
C PHE A 106 43.15 0.47 15.37
N TYR A 107 44.20 -0.34 15.25
CA TYR A 107 44.09 -1.79 15.08
C TYR A 107 43.32 -2.43 16.23
N LYS A 108 43.63 -2.11 17.49
CA LYS A 108 42.90 -2.64 18.66
C LYS A 108 41.44 -2.20 18.68
N LEU A 109 41.15 -1.00 18.17
CA LEU A 109 39.83 -0.38 18.20
C LEU A 109 38.95 -0.74 16.99
N ARG A 110 39.51 -1.38 15.95
CA ARG A 110 38.80 -1.65 14.68
C ARG A 110 37.42 -2.28 14.85
N ASN A 111 37.27 -3.24 15.77
CA ASN A 111 36.00 -3.93 16.01
C ASN A 111 34.96 -3.03 16.70
N LYS A 112 35.40 -2.03 17.47
CA LYS A 112 34.53 -1.04 18.12
C LYS A 112 34.07 0.07 17.17
N LEU A 113 34.69 0.18 15.99
CA LEU A 113 34.40 1.18 14.96
C LEU A 113 33.48 0.64 13.86
N ASN A 114 32.84 -0.51 14.09
CA ASN A 114 31.85 -1.05 13.18
C ASN A 114 30.44 -0.56 13.56
N PHE A 115 30.00 0.52 12.91
CA PHE A 115 28.69 1.13 13.13
C PHE A 115 27.64 0.38 12.31
N GLU A 116 26.99 -0.63 12.90
CA GLU A 116 25.97 -1.47 12.25
C GLU A 116 24.54 -1.17 12.74
N THR A 117 24.41 -0.54 13.91
CA THR A 117 23.10 -0.23 14.50
C THR A 117 22.75 1.26 14.31
N PRO A 118 21.45 1.61 14.26
CA PRO A 118 21.01 3.00 14.25
C PRO A 118 21.64 3.82 15.39
N GLU A 119 21.71 3.26 16.60
CA GLU A 119 22.28 3.89 17.79
C GLU A 119 23.75 4.25 17.60
N ASP A 120 24.53 3.34 17.03
CA ASP A 120 25.96 3.56 16.75
C ASP A 120 26.14 4.66 15.70
N VAL A 121 25.34 4.63 14.64
CA VAL A 121 25.39 5.66 13.59
C VAL A 121 24.95 7.03 14.15
N VAL A 122 23.98 7.08 15.05
CA VAL A 122 23.58 8.33 15.74
C VAL A 122 24.72 8.90 16.58
N LYS A 123 25.45 8.07 17.33
CA LYS A 123 26.64 8.52 18.08
C LYS A 123 27.68 9.13 17.14
N LEU A 124 27.96 8.46 16.01
CA LEU A 124 28.88 8.95 14.98
C LEU A 124 28.43 10.28 14.38
N ILE A 125 27.15 10.43 14.06
CA ILE A 125 26.60 11.69 13.52
C ILE A 125 26.68 12.82 14.54
N SER A 126 26.42 12.53 15.82
CA SER A 126 26.37 13.53 16.88
C SER A 126 27.69 14.27 17.11
N VAL A 127 28.81 13.65 16.73
CA VAL A 127 30.16 14.24 16.85
C VAL A 127 30.64 14.92 15.56
N ILE A 128 29.84 14.90 14.48
CA ILE A 128 30.18 15.55 13.20
C ILE A 128 29.67 17.01 13.22
N PRO A 129 30.54 18.03 13.13
CA PRO A 129 30.15 19.45 13.22
C PRO A 129 29.09 19.92 12.21
N GLN A 130 29.02 19.30 11.04
CA GLN A 130 28.08 19.66 9.96
C GLN A 130 26.85 18.75 9.93
N ALA A 131 26.62 17.96 10.98
CA ALA A 131 25.57 16.95 10.96
C ALA A 131 24.15 17.49 10.82
N SER A 132 23.89 18.74 11.20
CA SER A 132 22.57 19.35 11.02
C SER A 132 22.38 20.01 9.64
N ASP A 133 23.41 20.05 8.79
CA ASP A 133 23.35 20.66 7.46
C ASP A 133 22.46 19.84 6.51
N PRO A 134 21.47 20.46 5.82
CA PRO A 134 20.62 19.74 4.87
C PRO A 134 21.40 19.04 3.75
N ALA A 135 22.49 19.64 3.27
CA ALA A 135 23.30 19.03 2.22
C ALA A 135 23.98 17.74 2.72
N PHE A 136 24.45 17.75 3.97
CA PHE A 136 24.95 16.55 4.63
C PHE A 136 23.85 15.50 4.83
N MET A 137 22.77 15.86 5.53
CA MET A 137 21.74 14.91 5.96
C MET A 137 21.02 14.21 4.80
N LEU A 138 20.70 14.95 3.73
CA LEU A 138 19.86 14.45 2.64
C LEU A 138 20.64 13.81 1.49
N TRP A 139 21.93 14.13 1.35
CA TRP A 139 22.74 13.73 0.19
C TRP A 139 23.99 12.97 0.58
N ARG A 140 24.88 13.59 1.37
CA ARG A 140 26.18 12.96 1.69
C ARG A 140 26.04 11.79 2.65
N PHE A 141 25.15 11.90 3.64
CA PHE A 141 24.93 10.84 4.62
C PHE A 141 24.42 9.54 3.97
N PRO A 142 23.33 9.55 3.17
CA PRO A 142 22.88 8.31 2.52
C PRO A 142 23.88 7.76 1.49
N GLU A 143 24.59 8.62 0.76
CA GLU A 143 25.62 8.21 -0.20
C GLU A 143 26.78 7.47 0.46
N ARG A 144 27.20 7.93 1.65
CA ARG A 144 28.37 7.37 2.35
C ARG A 144 28.03 6.19 3.24
N LEU A 145 26.80 6.07 3.70
CA LEU A 145 26.37 4.93 4.50
C LEU A 145 26.19 3.68 3.63
N ASP A 146 25.78 3.86 2.37
CA ASP A 146 25.52 2.81 1.37
C ASP A 146 24.61 1.66 1.86
N ASP A 147 23.76 1.95 2.84
CA ASP A 147 22.72 1.06 3.35
C ASP A 147 21.44 1.88 3.54
N PRO A 148 20.51 1.83 2.56
CA PRO A 148 19.24 2.57 2.66
C PRO A 148 18.39 2.15 3.87
N PHE A 149 18.45 0.90 4.30
CA PHE A 149 17.66 0.44 5.45
C PHE A 149 18.21 1.04 6.74
N LEU A 150 19.51 0.88 6.99
CA LEU A 150 20.18 1.46 8.15
C LEU A 150 20.04 2.98 8.16
N TYR A 151 20.09 3.62 6.98
CA TYR A 151 19.88 5.06 6.84
C TYR A 151 18.50 5.50 7.35
N PHE A 152 17.42 4.96 6.81
CA PHE A 152 16.06 5.36 7.21
C PHE A 152 15.77 5.00 8.67
N GLN A 153 16.26 3.85 9.15
CA GLN A 153 16.18 3.47 10.56
C GLN A 153 16.93 4.45 11.46
N THR A 154 18.11 4.92 11.05
CA THR A 154 18.87 5.95 11.79
C THR A 154 18.08 7.26 11.87
N LEU A 155 17.49 7.71 10.76
CA LEU A 155 16.65 8.92 10.78
C LEU A 155 15.43 8.77 11.70
N LEU A 156 14.77 7.61 11.65
CA LEU A 156 13.62 7.32 12.50
C LEU A 156 14.03 7.22 13.98
N HIS A 157 15.15 6.56 14.28
CA HIS A 157 15.70 6.49 15.63
C HIS A 157 16.04 7.88 16.16
N MET A 158 16.69 8.74 15.37
CA MET A 158 16.97 10.13 15.76
C MET A 158 15.71 10.95 16.04
N HIS A 159 14.65 10.69 15.29
CA HIS A 159 13.35 11.32 15.53
C HIS A 159 12.76 10.90 16.88
N ASN A 160 12.67 9.59 17.11
CA ASN A 160 12.06 9.01 18.31
C ASN A 160 12.87 9.28 19.58
N SER A 161 14.20 9.34 19.49
CA SER A 161 15.09 9.66 20.61
C SER A 161 15.32 11.16 20.81
N HIS A 162 14.66 12.01 20.03
CA HIS A 162 14.75 13.46 20.12
C HIS A 162 16.18 14.01 20.06
N THR A 163 17.03 13.47 19.16
CA THR A 163 18.43 13.89 19.10
C THR A 163 18.55 15.36 18.70
N SER A 164 19.48 16.08 19.35
CA SER A 164 19.68 17.51 19.13
C SER A 164 20.05 17.83 17.68
N VAL A 165 20.87 16.99 17.05
CA VAL A 165 21.26 17.13 15.63
C VAL A 165 20.06 17.09 14.70
N TRP A 166 19.18 16.11 14.88
CA TRP A 166 18.00 15.93 14.03
C TRP A 166 17.01 17.08 14.21
N PHE A 167 16.74 17.48 15.44
CA PHE A 167 15.83 18.59 15.71
C PHE A 167 16.42 19.93 15.26
N SER A 168 17.74 20.11 15.35
CA SER A 168 18.43 21.26 14.76
C SER A 168 18.25 21.30 13.24
N PHE A 169 18.38 20.15 12.56
CA PHE A 169 18.12 20.04 11.12
C PHE A 169 16.66 20.33 10.76
N LEU A 170 15.70 19.70 11.45
CA LEU A 170 14.26 19.88 11.19
C LEU A 170 13.76 21.30 11.50
N SER A 171 14.43 22.03 12.38
CA SER A 171 14.08 23.42 12.72
C SER A 171 14.49 24.42 11.64
N LYS A 172 15.36 24.03 10.69
CA LYS A 172 15.74 24.90 9.58
C LYS A 172 14.58 25.00 8.58
N GLN A 173 14.33 26.21 8.10
CA GLN A 173 13.24 26.49 7.17
C GLN A 173 13.39 25.67 5.88
N GLY A 174 12.32 24.97 5.49
CA GLY A 174 12.27 24.14 4.28
C GLY A 174 12.93 22.77 4.39
N SER A 175 13.58 22.41 5.51
CA SER A 175 14.20 21.10 5.67
C SER A 175 13.20 19.95 5.52
N ILE A 176 11.99 20.11 6.04
CA ILE A 176 10.96 19.08 5.97
C ILE A 176 10.43 18.95 4.54
N ASP A 177 10.20 20.06 3.84
CA ASP A 177 9.81 20.01 2.42
C ASP A 177 10.88 19.28 1.60
N GLN A 178 12.18 19.54 1.85
CA GLN A 178 13.29 18.84 1.19
C GLN A 178 13.33 17.34 1.49
N ILE A 179 12.97 16.90 2.71
CA ILE A 179 12.84 15.48 3.05
C ILE A 179 11.77 14.82 2.17
N PHE A 180 10.59 15.43 2.05
CA PHE A 180 9.52 14.90 1.22
C PHE A 180 9.90 14.94 -0.27
N ASP A 181 10.47 16.04 -0.76
CA ASP A 181 10.92 16.15 -2.15
C ASP A 181 11.96 15.08 -2.50
N ARG A 182 12.84 14.72 -1.55
CA ARG A 182 13.90 13.73 -1.75
C ARG A 182 13.39 12.30 -1.64
N TYR A 183 12.63 11.96 -0.61
CA TYR A 183 12.31 10.56 -0.31
C TYR A 183 10.96 10.09 -0.82
N LEU A 184 10.02 11.00 -1.10
CA LEU A 184 8.73 10.63 -1.68
C LEU A 184 8.88 10.01 -3.08
N PRO A 185 9.77 10.50 -3.97
CA PRO A 185 10.03 9.85 -5.25
C PRO A 185 10.58 8.43 -5.13
N LEU A 186 11.24 8.11 -4.01
CA LEU A 186 11.81 6.78 -3.75
C LEU A 186 10.74 5.73 -3.40
N LEU A 187 9.51 6.15 -3.12
CA LEU A 187 8.34 5.28 -2.97
C LEU A 187 7.75 4.92 -4.34
N ALA A 188 8.55 4.35 -5.23
CA ALA A 188 8.10 3.87 -6.52
C ALA A 188 8.27 2.35 -6.61
N PRO A 189 7.32 1.61 -7.22
CA PRO A 189 7.47 0.16 -7.40
C PRO A 189 8.74 -0.27 -8.16
N ALA A 190 9.28 0.63 -9.00
CA ALA A 190 10.50 0.40 -9.76
C ALA A 190 11.80 0.69 -8.97
N CYS A 191 11.71 1.27 -7.78
CA CYS A 191 12.89 1.54 -6.95
C CYS A 191 13.44 0.23 -6.39
N LYS A 192 14.75 0.01 -6.55
CA LYS A 192 15.44 -1.23 -6.16
C LYS A 192 15.76 -1.31 -4.67
N PHE A 193 14.97 -0.67 -3.81
CA PHE A 193 15.18 -0.76 -2.38
C PHE A 193 14.66 -2.09 -1.82
N SER A 194 15.27 -2.55 -0.73
CA SER A 194 14.76 -3.69 0.00
C SER A 194 13.38 -3.38 0.58
N VAL A 195 12.62 -4.42 0.88
CA VAL A 195 11.32 -4.32 1.57
C VAL A 195 11.48 -3.52 2.87
N ALA A 196 12.49 -3.86 3.66
CA ALA A 196 12.76 -3.20 4.95
C ALA A 196 13.09 -1.70 4.79
N ALA A 197 13.90 -1.33 3.80
CA ALA A 197 14.22 0.08 3.53
C ALA A 197 12.99 0.87 3.08
N THR A 198 12.17 0.28 2.20
CA THR A 198 10.94 0.93 1.71
C THR A 198 9.93 1.14 2.85
N SER A 199 9.71 0.11 3.68
CA SER A 199 8.85 0.23 4.86
C SER A 199 9.37 1.30 5.84
N SER A 200 10.68 1.32 6.10
CA SER A 200 11.29 2.34 6.99
C SER A 200 11.14 3.76 6.44
N ASN A 201 11.22 3.94 5.12
CA ASN A 201 10.96 5.23 4.47
C ASN A 201 9.49 5.66 4.62
N ILE A 202 8.53 4.74 4.43
CA ILE A 202 7.11 5.02 4.66
C ILE A 202 6.88 5.45 6.11
N ASP A 203 7.43 4.71 7.07
CA ASP A 203 7.27 5.00 8.51
C ASP A 203 7.86 6.36 8.88
N LEU A 204 9.06 6.69 8.37
CA LEU A 204 9.69 8.00 8.56
C LEU A 204 8.82 9.13 8.02
N LEU A 205 8.32 9.00 6.79
CA LEU A 205 7.50 10.04 6.16
C LEU A 205 6.16 10.22 6.87
N ILE A 206 5.51 9.13 7.31
CA ILE A 206 4.29 9.21 8.12
C ILE A 206 4.58 9.89 9.46
N THR A 207 5.63 9.49 10.16
CA THR A 207 6.02 10.05 11.46
C THR A 207 6.27 11.55 11.35
N LEU A 208 7.05 11.98 10.35
CA LEU A 208 7.29 13.39 10.10
C LEU A 208 6.04 14.16 9.72
N LEU A 209 5.15 13.55 8.93
CA LEU A 209 3.88 14.18 8.59
C LEU A 209 3.04 14.44 9.83
N VAL A 210 2.94 13.48 10.76
CA VAL A 210 2.15 13.63 11.99
C VAL A 210 2.73 14.72 12.88
N ASP A 211 4.03 14.65 13.15
CA ASP A 211 4.67 15.47 14.17
C ASP A 211 5.01 16.89 13.69
N ARG A 212 5.11 17.06 12.37
CA ARG A 212 5.63 18.29 11.75
C ARG A 212 4.80 18.82 10.59
N PHE A 213 3.55 18.38 10.39
CA PHE A 213 2.72 18.88 9.28
C PHE A 213 2.60 20.40 9.21
N ARG A 214 2.70 21.11 10.36
CA ARG A 214 2.57 22.57 10.42
C ARG A 214 3.74 23.30 9.76
N LEU A 215 4.87 22.62 9.60
CA LEU A 215 6.08 23.17 9.00
C LEU A 215 6.16 22.89 7.49
N LEU A 216 5.24 22.08 6.94
CA LEU A 216 5.14 21.84 5.51
C LEU A 216 4.45 23.01 4.81
N ALA A 217 5.11 23.62 3.82
CA ALA A 217 4.56 24.75 3.08
C ALA A 217 3.36 24.32 2.22
N ASN A 218 3.46 23.18 1.55
CA ASN A 218 2.45 22.67 0.62
C ASN A 218 1.82 21.37 1.11
N PHE A 219 1.30 21.38 2.35
CA PHE A 219 0.75 20.19 3.01
C PHE A 219 -0.19 19.38 2.11
N LEU A 220 -1.18 20.02 1.48
CA LEU A 220 -2.18 19.32 0.65
C LEU A 220 -1.52 18.61 -0.54
N GLU A 221 -0.65 19.30 -1.27
CA GLU A 221 0.05 18.73 -2.42
C GLU A 221 0.98 17.57 -2.02
N VAL A 222 1.67 17.71 -0.90
CA VAL A 222 2.53 16.65 -0.35
C VAL A 222 1.68 15.43 0.03
N THR A 223 0.55 15.62 0.70
CA THR A 223 -0.35 14.51 1.05
C THR A 223 -0.94 13.83 -0.16
N ASP A 224 -1.30 14.57 -1.21
CA ASP A 224 -1.86 14.00 -2.44
C ASP A 224 -0.81 13.16 -3.17
N LYS A 225 0.39 13.71 -3.34
CA LYS A 225 1.51 12.97 -3.93
C LYS A 225 1.85 11.73 -3.12
N PHE A 226 1.85 11.84 -1.78
CA PHE A 226 2.14 10.71 -0.92
C PHE A 226 1.08 9.63 -1.02
N TYR A 227 -0.20 10.01 -0.97
CA TYR A 227 -1.31 9.08 -1.15
C TYR A 227 -1.20 8.35 -2.49
N SER A 228 -1.01 9.06 -3.60
CA SER A 228 -0.84 8.42 -4.92
C SER A 228 0.35 7.45 -4.99
N LYS A 229 1.46 7.75 -4.30
CA LYS A 229 2.61 6.83 -4.20
C LYS A 229 2.25 5.57 -3.41
N LEU A 230 1.56 5.71 -2.29
CA LEU A 230 1.08 4.58 -1.49
C LEU A 230 0.10 3.70 -2.29
N ILE A 231 -0.85 4.29 -3.00
CA ILE A 231 -1.77 3.59 -3.91
C ILE A 231 -1.00 2.78 -4.97
N SER A 232 0.05 3.37 -5.56
CA SER A 232 0.90 2.66 -6.51
C SER A 232 1.65 1.48 -5.88
N LEU A 233 2.12 1.60 -4.64
CA LEU A 233 2.81 0.52 -3.94
C LEU A 233 1.84 -0.62 -3.58
N ILE A 234 0.61 -0.30 -3.17
CA ILE A 234 -0.44 -1.31 -2.90
C ILE A 234 -0.71 -2.18 -4.14
N GLN A 235 -0.72 -1.56 -5.33
CA GLN A 235 -1.07 -2.25 -6.57
C GLN A 235 0.08 -3.08 -7.17
N PHE A 236 1.33 -2.64 -7.00
CA PHE A 236 2.45 -3.14 -7.81
C PHE A 236 3.65 -3.69 -7.01
N SER A 237 3.62 -3.64 -5.68
CA SER A 237 4.71 -4.14 -4.84
C SER A 237 4.39 -5.52 -4.24
N ASP A 238 5.37 -6.11 -3.54
CA ASP A 238 5.14 -7.32 -2.75
C ASP A 238 4.14 -7.09 -1.61
N LEU A 239 3.56 -8.18 -1.11
CA LEU A 239 2.50 -8.13 -0.10
C LEU A 239 2.93 -7.38 1.17
N THR A 240 4.19 -7.47 1.60
CA THR A 240 4.68 -6.80 2.82
C THR A 240 4.70 -5.28 2.64
N ILE A 241 5.23 -4.80 1.51
CA ILE A 241 5.18 -3.38 1.17
C ILE A 241 3.73 -2.93 0.97
N ALA A 242 2.90 -3.71 0.28
CA ALA A 242 1.50 -3.38 0.05
C ALA A 242 0.71 -3.22 1.36
N ILE A 243 0.93 -4.11 2.35
CA ILE A 243 0.33 -4.00 3.69
C ILE A 243 0.80 -2.71 4.39
N THR A 244 2.10 -2.42 4.35
CA THR A 244 2.66 -1.21 4.97
C THR A 244 2.07 0.05 4.32
N ALA A 245 2.03 0.08 2.98
CA ALA A 245 1.48 1.18 2.21
C ALA A 245 -0.03 1.35 2.44
N PHE A 246 -0.78 0.24 2.56
CA PHE A 246 -2.21 0.26 2.86
C PHE A 246 -2.50 0.87 4.24
N ARG A 247 -1.73 0.48 5.26
CA ARG A 247 -1.84 1.05 6.62
C ARG A 247 -1.55 2.55 6.60
N ALA A 248 -0.46 2.95 5.94
CA ALA A 248 -0.10 4.35 5.77
C ALA A 248 -1.16 5.14 5.01
N ALA A 249 -1.77 4.57 3.96
CA ALA A 249 -2.83 5.21 3.18
C ALA A 249 -4.11 5.41 4.01
N CYS A 250 -4.53 4.39 4.78
CA CYS A 250 -5.67 4.50 5.70
C CYS A 250 -5.43 5.56 6.79
N PHE A 251 -4.21 5.60 7.33
CA PHE A 251 -3.81 6.60 8.31
C PHE A 251 -3.85 8.00 7.69
N LEU A 252 -3.20 8.20 6.54
CA LEU A 252 -3.14 9.47 5.83
C LEU A 252 -4.52 9.99 5.44
N PHE A 253 -5.40 9.10 5.00
CA PHE A 253 -6.80 9.39 4.73
C PHE A 253 -7.49 9.97 5.98
N THR A 254 -7.36 9.29 7.12
CA THR A 254 -8.00 9.70 8.37
C THR A 254 -7.42 11.01 8.90
N PHE A 255 -6.10 11.15 8.85
CA PHE A 255 -5.37 12.32 9.32
C PHE A 255 -5.66 13.59 8.50
N SER A 256 -5.80 13.45 7.17
CA SER A 256 -6.08 14.56 6.26
C SER A 256 -7.56 14.93 6.16
N ARG A 257 -8.46 14.13 6.77
CA ARG A 257 -9.91 14.33 6.78
C ARG A 257 -10.37 15.78 7.04
N PRO A 258 -9.87 16.48 8.08
CA PRO A 258 -10.32 17.84 8.38
C PRO A 258 -9.86 18.91 7.39
N LYS A 259 -8.96 18.59 6.45
CA LYS A 259 -8.31 19.58 5.57
C LYS A 259 -8.72 19.45 4.10
N HIS A 260 -9.24 18.31 3.69
CA HIS A 260 -9.67 18.03 2.31
C HIS A 260 -11.19 17.99 2.19
N THR A 261 -11.68 18.12 0.95
CA THR A 261 -13.12 18.07 0.68
C THR A 261 -13.64 16.63 0.69
N VAL A 262 -14.95 16.46 0.94
CA VAL A 262 -15.62 15.15 0.91
C VAL A 262 -15.48 14.48 -0.46
N GLU A 263 -15.52 15.26 -1.55
CA GLU A 263 -15.31 14.75 -2.91
C GLU A 263 -13.90 14.21 -3.10
N HIS A 264 -12.89 14.93 -2.59
CA HIS A 264 -11.50 14.49 -2.66
C HIS A 264 -11.29 13.16 -1.93
N HIS A 265 -11.83 13.03 -0.70
CA HIS A 265 -11.80 11.75 0.02
C HIS A 265 -12.62 10.65 -0.65
N THR A 266 -13.71 10.99 -1.33
CA THR A 266 -14.47 10.01 -2.12
C THR A 266 -13.57 9.41 -3.21
N ASN A 267 -12.81 10.25 -3.92
CA ASN A 267 -11.87 9.80 -4.94
C ASN A 267 -10.75 8.94 -4.34
N TRP A 268 -10.20 9.33 -3.19
CA TRP A 268 -9.19 8.51 -2.49
C TRP A 268 -9.72 7.13 -2.10
N LEU A 269 -10.94 7.02 -1.55
CA LEU A 269 -11.53 5.71 -1.23
C LEU A 269 -11.72 4.85 -2.48
N ILE A 270 -12.11 5.47 -3.60
CA ILE A 270 -12.24 4.78 -4.89
C ILE A 270 -10.88 4.26 -5.37
N GLU A 271 -9.83 5.09 -5.30
CA GLU A 271 -8.46 4.70 -5.64
C GLU A 271 -7.95 3.58 -4.74
N LEU A 272 -8.20 3.67 -3.42
CA LEU A 272 -7.83 2.64 -2.46
C LEU A 272 -8.47 1.30 -2.80
N ILE A 273 -9.79 1.27 -2.98
CA ILE A 273 -10.53 0.06 -3.36
C ILE A 273 -9.96 -0.52 -4.65
N SER A 274 -9.79 0.32 -5.67
CA SER A 274 -9.33 -0.11 -6.99
C SER A 274 -7.88 -0.65 -6.95
N SER A 275 -7.02 -0.08 -6.11
CA SER A 275 -5.63 -0.52 -5.97
C SER A 275 -5.48 -1.90 -5.32
N THR A 276 -6.50 -2.33 -4.55
CA THR A 276 -6.51 -3.64 -3.89
C THR A 276 -7.10 -4.77 -4.73
N ASP A 277 -7.48 -4.52 -6.00
CA ASP A 277 -8.10 -5.54 -6.85
C ASP A 277 -7.23 -6.79 -7.02
N ASN A 278 -5.91 -6.61 -7.13
CA ASN A 278 -4.94 -7.70 -7.27
C ASN A 278 -4.47 -8.31 -5.94
N VAL A 279 -4.91 -7.78 -4.79
CA VAL A 279 -4.46 -8.20 -3.46
C VAL A 279 -5.67 -8.54 -2.59
N VAL A 280 -6.12 -9.79 -2.71
CA VAL A 280 -7.37 -10.30 -2.11
C VAL A 280 -7.42 -10.07 -0.59
N GLU A 281 -6.27 -10.20 0.09
CA GLU A 281 -6.12 -10.01 1.53
C GLU A 281 -6.41 -8.57 1.96
N LEU A 282 -6.03 -7.58 1.14
CA LEU A 282 -6.22 -6.16 1.43
C LEU A 282 -7.59 -5.66 1.01
N GLN A 283 -8.23 -6.31 0.04
CA GLN A 283 -9.49 -5.83 -0.50
C GLN A 283 -10.63 -5.84 0.53
N TYR A 284 -10.75 -6.92 1.31
CA TYR A 284 -11.73 -6.95 2.40
C TYR A 284 -11.48 -5.81 3.39
N LEU A 285 -10.21 -5.54 3.71
CA LEU A 285 -9.83 -4.44 4.60
C LEU A 285 -10.16 -3.07 3.99
N ALA A 286 -9.98 -2.89 2.69
CA ALA A 286 -10.31 -1.65 1.98
C ALA A 286 -11.82 -1.38 2.03
N PHE A 287 -12.65 -2.38 1.76
CA PHE A 287 -14.10 -2.25 1.89
C PHE A 287 -14.54 -2.02 3.33
N HIS A 288 -13.93 -2.74 4.29
CA HIS A 288 -14.20 -2.57 5.71
C HIS A 288 -13.90 -1.14 6.16
N PHE A 289 -12.72 -0.63 5.82
CA PHE A 289 -12.30 0.74 6.11
C PHE A 289 -13.27 1.76 5.49
N THR A 290 -13.66 1.57 4.23
CA THR A 290 -14.63 2.42 3.53
C THR A 290 -15.98 2.49 4.26
N CYS A 291 -16.47 1.36 4.77
CA CYS A 291 -17.70 1.32 5.56
C CYS A 291 -17.53 1.98 6.94
N GLN A 292 -16.34 1.87 7.55
CA GLN A 292 -16.05 2.43 8.87
C GLN A 292 -15.94 3.97 8.85
N VAL A 293 -15.37 4.55 7.80
CA VAL A 293 -15.19 6.00 7.66
C VAL A 293 -16.51 6.77 7.60
N LYS A 294 -17.59 6.14 7.11
CA LYS A 294 -18.94 6.71 6.94
C LYS A 294 -18.91 8.06 6.22
N LEU A 295 -18.35 8.08 5.02
CA LEU A 295 -18.25 9.30 4.23
C LEU A 295 -19.63 9.69 3.69
N THR A 296 -20.02 10.95 3.89
CA THR A 296 -21.29 11.48 3.37
C THR A 296 -21.26 11.45 1.83
N ASN A 297 -22.39 11.09 1.21
CA ASN A 297 -22.55 11.00 -0.25
C ASN A 297 -21.70 9.92 -0.96
N PHE A 298 -20.98 9.06 -0.23
CA PHE A 298 -20.28 7.94 -0.85
C PHE A 298 -21.30 6.94 -1.41
N LYS A 299 -21.13 6.57 -2.69
CA LYS A 299 -22.02 5.62 -3.38
C LYS A 299 -21.66 4.18 -3.00
N TYR A 300 -22.07 3.78 -1.80
CA TYR A 300 -21.81 2.45 -1.23
C TYR A 300 -22.22 1.28 -2.16
N MET A 301 -23.27 1.48 -2.97
CA MET A 301 -23.67 0.49 -3.97
C MET A 301 -22.58 0.15 -5.00
N ASN A 302 -21.60 1.02 -5.24
CA ASN A 302 -20.48 0.72 -6.12
C ASN A 302 -19.62 -0.44 -5.58
N ILE A 303 -19.52 -0.58 -4.25
CA ILE A 303 -18.85 -1.74 -3.62
C ILE A 303 -19.62 -3.01 -3.93
N CYS A 304 -20.95 -3.01 -3.77
CA CYS A 304 -21.76 -4.18 -4.13
C CYS A 304 -21.58 -4.53 -5.60
N LYS A 305 -21.66 -3.55 -6.50
CA LYS A 305 -21.50 -3.79 -7.94
C LYS A 305 -20.12 -4.35 -8.26
N PHE A 306 -19.07 -3.86 -7.60
CA PHE A 306 -17.71 -4.38 -7.73
C PHE A 306 -17.64 -5.87 -7.34
N ILE A 307 -18.16 -6.23 -6.16
CA ILE A 307 -18.16 -7.61 -5.68
C ILE A 307 -18.99 -8.51 -6.61
N ILE A 308 -20.15 -8.03 -7.08
CA ILE A 308 -21.04 -8.76 -7.99
C ILE A 308 -20.35 -9.05 -9.32
N LEU A 309 -19.68 -8.05 -9.91
CA LEU A 309 -18.99 -8.22 -11.19
C LEU A 309 -17.82 -9.20 -11.11
N ARG A 310 -17.06 -9.17 -10.01
CA ARG A 310 -15.96 -10.13 -9.80
C ARG A 310 -16.50 -11.53 -9.51
N GLY A 311 -17.66 -11.62 -8.89
CA GLY A 311 -18.20 -12.84 -8.31
C GLY A 311 -17.64 -13.12 -6.92
N ILE A 312 -18.37 -13.96 -6.18
CA ILE A 312 -17.99 -14.36 -4.81
C ILE A 312 -16.84 -15.36 -4.87
N SER A 313 -15.67 -14.92 -4.40
CA SER A 313 -14.47 -15.76 -4.30
C SER A 313 -14.23 -16.27 -2.88
N GLN A 314 -14.69 -15.53 -1.87
CA GLN A 314 -14.45 -15.80 -0.46
C GLN A 314 -15.65 -15.45 0.43
N PRO A 315 -15.80 -16.05 1.63
CA PRO A 315 -16.93 -15.77 2.53
C PRO A 315 -17.04 -14.30 2.95
N SER A 316 -15.90 -13.62 3.05
CA SER A 316 -15.82 -12.20 3.40
C SER A 316 -16.52 -11.28 2.38
N ASP A 317 -16.63 -11.70 1.11
CA ASP A 317 -17.36 -10.95 0.07
C ASP A 317 -18.86 -10.89 0.42
N LEU A 318 -19.44 -12.00 0.88
CA LEU A 318 -20.85 -12.05 1.29
C LEU A 318 -21.09 -11.21 2.56
N ILE A 319 -20.18 -11.29 3.52
CA ILE A 319 -20.23 -10.46 4.74
C ILE A 319 -20.16 -8.98 4.37
N MET A 320 -19.33 -8.63 3.39
CA MET A 320 -19.22 -7.26 2.90
C MET A 320 -20.50 -6.80 2.20
N LEU A 321 -21.09 -7.63 1.33
CA LEU A 321 -22.39 -7.33 0.71
C LEU A 321 -23.47 -7.06 1.76
N LYS A 322 -23.55 -7.90 2.80
CA LYS A 322 -24.45 -7.68 3.94
C LYS A 322 -24.21 -6.31 4.55
N ARG A 323 -22.96 -6.03 4.93
CA ARG A 323 -22.58 -4.81 5.64
C ARG A 323 -22.92 -3.56 4.85
N VAL A 324 -22.59 -3.57 3.55
CA VAL A 324 -22.89 -2.47 2.63
C VAL A 324 -24.40 -2.27 2.53
N LEU A 325 -25.17 -3.35 2.33
CA LEU A 325 -26.64 -3.29 2.30
C LEU A 325 -27.27 -2.77 3.60
N MET A 326 -26.58 -2.91 4.73
CA MET A 326 -27.02 -2.40 6.04
C MET A 326 -26.56 -0.97 6.33
N MET A 327 -25.86 -0.29 5.41
CA MET A 327 -25.49 1.12 5.55
C MET A 327 -26.71 2.05 5.37
N PRO A 328 -26.87 3.10 6.20
CA PRO A 328 -28.04 3.98 6.13
C PRO A 328 -28.19 4.71 4.79
N GLN A 329 -27.09 5.01 4.10
CA GLN A 329 -27.06 5.78 2.85
C GLN A 329 -27.30 4.96 1.57
N VAL A 330 -27.89 3.77 1.68
CA VAL A 330 -28.16 2.90 0.52
C VAL A 330 -29.59 3.06 0.04
N ASP A 331 -29.76 3.78 -1.09
CA ASP A 331 -31.09 4.14 -1.60
C ASP A 331 -31.65 3.16 -2.64
N LYS A 332 -30.81 2.29 -3.25
CA LYS A 332 -31.21 1.38 -4.34
C LYS A 332 -30.50 0.02 -4.25
N PRO A 333 -30.88 -0.85 -3.29
CA PRO A 333 -30.21 -2.12 -3.02
C PRO A 333 -30.60 -3.25 -3.98
N ILE A 334 -31.59 -3.03 -4.85
CA ILE A 334 -32.27 -4.07 -5.64
C ILE A 334 -31.28 -4.98 -6.35
N SER A 335 -30.32 -4.44 -7.10
CA SER A 335 -29.35 -5.27 -7.84
C SER A 335 -28.55 -6.22 -6.94
N ALA A 336 -28.18 -5.78 -5.73
CA ALA A 336 -27.44 -6.62 -4.80
C ALA A 336 -28.35 -7.66 -4.12
N LEU A 337 -29.59 -7.31 -3.78
CA LEU A 337 -30.58 -8.25 -3.25
C LEU A 337 -30.92 -9.33 -4.28
N LEU A 338 -31.20 -8.94 -5.52
CA LEU A 338 -31.48 -9.88 -6.61
C LEU A 338 -30.29 -10.81 -6.86
N TYR A 339 -29.07 -10.28 -6.81
CA TYR A 339 -27.86 -11.10 -6.94
C TYR A 339 -27.77 -12.13 -5.83
N LEU A 340 -27.97 -11.73 -4.56
CA LEU A 340 -27.94 -12.65 -3.43
C LEU A 340 -29.03 -13.71 -3.52
N ILE A 341 -30.26 -13.35 -3.91
CA ILE A 341 -31.36 -14.31 -4.13
C ILE A 341 -31.00 -15.30 -5.23
N ASN A 342 -30.46 -14.81 -6.35
CA ASN A 342 -30.04 -15.66 -7.47
C ASN A 342 -28.91 -16.60 -7.04
N LEU A 343 -27.93 -16.09 -6.29
CA LEU A 343 -26.81 -16.86 -5.74
C LEU A 343 -27.30 -17.94 -4.76
N SER A 344 -28.24 -17.60 -3.88
CA SER A 344 -28.87 -18.49 -2.91
C SER A 344 -29.46 -19.74 -3.54
N VAL A 345 -30.15 -19.59 -4.68
CA VAL A 345 -30.84 -20.72 -5.32
C VAL A 345 -30.03 -21.40 -6.41
N ASN A 346 -29.03 -20.74 -7.02
CA ASN A 346 -28.24 -21.31 -8.13
C ASN A 346 -26.90 -21.89 -7.70
N ASN A 347 -26.27 -21.38 -6.63
CA ASN A 347 -24.92 -21.77 -6.27
C ASN A 347 -24.92 -22.83 -5.15
N LYS A 348 -24.33 -23.99 -5.43
CA LYS A 348 -24.25 -25.11 -4.47
C LYS A 348 -23.33 -24.83 -3.28
N ILE A 349 -22.31 -23.99 -3.47
CA ILE A 349 -21.29 -23.68 -2.46
C ILE A 349 -21.76 -22.52 -1.60
N TRP A 350 -22.12 -21.40 -2.24
CA TRP A 350 -22.47 -20.16 -1.54
C TRP A 350 -23.93 -20.05 -1.16
N GLY A 351 -24.80 -20.92 -1.68
CA GLY A 351 -26.24 -20.76 -1.60
C GLY A 351 -26.77 -20.61 -0.17
N LYS A 352 -26.34 -21.48 0.75
CA LYS A 352 -26.76 -21.42 2.16
C LYS A 352 -26.28 -20.15 2.87
N ALA A 353 -25.01 -19.77 2.65
CA ALA A 353 -24.44 -18.57 3.25
C ALA A 353 -25.13 -17.29 2.73
N ALA A 354 -25.38 -17.22 1.42
CA ALA A 354 -26.11 -16.12 0.79
C ALA A 354 -27.53 -15.99 1.36
N SER A 355 -28.25 -17.10 1.54
CA SER A 355 -29.60 -17.10 2.11
C SER A 355 -29.62 -16.58 3.55
N SER A 356 -28.66 -17.01 4.37
CA SER A 356 -28.54 -16.57 5.76
C SER A 356 -28.23 -15.08 5.86
N ILE A 357 -27.36 -14.57 4.98
CA ILE A 357 -26.98 -13.16 4.93
C ILE A 357 -28.12 -12.26 4.43
N LEU A 358 -29.01 -12.79 3.59
CA LEU A 358 -30.11 -12.05 3.00
C LEU A 358 -31.22 -11.68 4.01
N ILE A 359 -31.34 -12.40 5.13
CA ILE A 359 -32.41 -12.22 6.13
C ILE A 359 -32.57 -10.74 6.56
N GLU A 360 -31.50 -10.12 7.04
CA GLU A 360 -31.53 -8.73 7.52
C GLU A 360 -31.76 -7.71 6.39
N PRO A 361 -31.01 -7.73 5.26
CA PRO A 361 -31.29 -6.84 4.14
C PRO A 361 -32.72 -6.95 3.61
N LEU A 362 -33.27 -8.17 3.53
CA LEU A 362 -34.62 -8.39 3.02
C LEU A 362 -35.68 -7.81 3.96
N SER A 363 -35.51 -7.96 5.27
CA SER A 363 -36.37 -7.34 6.27
C SER A 363 -36.31 -5.81 6.16
N ARG A 364 -35.11 -5.24 6.07
CA ARG A 364 -34.89 -3.79 5.94
C ARG A 364 -35.55 -3.17 4.72
N PHE A 365 -35.52 -3.86 3.58
CA PHE A 365 -36.03 -3.32 2.31
C PHE A 365 -37.38 -3.94 1.90
N SER A 366 -38.09 -4.56 2.85
CA SER A 366 -39.33 -5.29 2.61
C SER A 366 -40.48 -4.45 2.05
N ASP A 367 -40.46 -3.13 2.29
CA ASP A 367 -41.47 -2.18 1.82
C ASP A 367 -41.20 -1.65 0.38
N GLN A 368 -40.07 -2.01 -0.23
CA GLN A 368 -39.75 -1.53 -1.57
C GLN A 368 -40.63 -2.21 -2.64
N GLN A 369 -41.51 -1.44 -3.29
CA GLN A 369 -42.48 -1.95 -4.28
C GLN A 369 -41.83 -2.74 -5.44
N SER A 370 -40.67 -2.29 -5.91
CA SER A 370 -39.89 -2.98 -6.94
C SER A 370 -39.41 -4.36 -6.49
N LEU A 371 -38.99 -4.48 -5.22
CA LEU A 371 -38.59 -5.75 -4.63
C LEU A 371 -39.81 -6.65 -4.46
N ILE A 372 -40.91 -6.13 -3.94
CA ILE A 372 -42.17 -6.88 -3.77
C ILE A 372 -42.63 -7.48 -5.11
N SER A 373 -42.69 -6.67 -6.17
CA SER A 373 -43.12 -7.11 -7.50
C SER A 373 -42.22 -8.21 -8.08
N TRP A 374 -40.90 -8.00 -8.03
CA TRP A 374 -39.95 -8.99 -8.53
C TRP A 374 -40.00 -10.28 -7.74
N MET A 375 -40.00 -10.18 -6.41
CA MET A 375 -39.98 -11.31 -5.50
C MET A 375 -41.28 -12.12 -5.61
N THR A 376 -42.43 -11.46 -5.79
CA THR A 376 -43.71 -12.13 -6.05
C THR A 376 -43.62 -13.07 -7.26
N THR A 377 -43.04 -12.56 -8.35
CA THR A 377 -42.81 -13.33 -9.57
C THR A 377 -41.82 -14.47 -9.33
N PHE A 378 -40.73 -14.19 -8.60
CA PHE A 378 -39.73 -15.19 -8.26
C PHE A 378 -40.31 -16.33 -7.42
N VAL A 379 -41.13 -16.03 -6.41
CA VAL A 379 -41.74 -17.03 -5.52
C VAL A 379 -42.65 -17.95 -6.33
N ARG A 380 -43.55 -17.38 -7.12
CA ARG A 380 -44.44 -18.16 -8.00
C ARG A 380 -43.64 -19.06 -8.94
N LYS A 381 -42.68 -18.51 -9.69
CA LYS A 381 -41.83 -19.27 -10.62
C LYS A 381 -41.03 -20.39 -9.91
N SER A 382 -40.53 -20.12 -8.71
CA SER A 382 -39.81 -21.11 -7.89
C SER A 382 -40.67 -22.32 -7.58
N PHE A 383 -41.90 -22.10 -7.12
CA PHE A 383 -42.80 -23.20 -6.77
C PHE A 383 -43.37 -23.91 -8.01
N VAL A 384 -43.61 -23.20 -9.13
CA VAL A 384 -43.94 -23.84 -10.41
C VAL A 384 -42.80 -24.76 -10.85
N PHE A 385 -41.56 -24.26 -10.79
CA PHE A 385 -40.36 -25.06 -11.11
C PHE A 385 -40.24 -26.29 -10.22
N ILE A 386 -40.45 -26.16 -8.89
CA ILE A 386 -40.42 -27.29 -7.96
C ILE A 386 -41.47 -28.35 -8.34
N GLY A 387 -42.73 -27.93 -8.55
CA GLY A 387 -43.83 -28.83 -8.90
C GLY A 387 -43.56 -29.60 -10.18
N ALA A 388 -43.21 -28.88 -11.26
CA ALA A 388 -42.92 -29.49 -12.55
C ALA A 388 -41.66 -30.39 -12.51
N SER A 389 -40.60 -29.94 -11.84
CA SER A 389 -39.36 -30.71 -11.73
C SER A 389 -39.54 -32.00 -10.93
N LYS A 390 -40.34 -31.98 -9.85
CA LYS A 390 -40.63 -33.18 -9.04
C LYS A 390 -41.47 -34.20 -9.82
N GLN A 391 -42.46 -33.75 -10.60
CA GLN A 391 -43.26 -34.63 -11.47
C GLN A 391 -42.45 -35.24 -12.60
N LEU A 392 -41.52 -34.48 -13.19
CA LEU A 392 -40.57 -35.01 -14.18
C LEU A 392 -39.38 -35.76 -13.58
N GLN A 393 -39.27 -35.84 -12.25
CA GLN A 393 -38.15 -36.43 -11.51
C GLN A 393 -36.78 -35.85 -11.90
N LYS A 394 -36.72 -34.55 -12.22
CA LYS A 394 -35.48 -33.82 -12.59
C LYS A 394 -35.09 -32.80 -11.52
N TYR A 395 -33.82 -32.39 -11.55
CA TYR A 395 -33.29 -31.26 -10.76
C TYR A 395 -33.46 -31.35 -9.23
N SER A 396 -33.39 -32.55 -8.65
CA SER A 396 -33.53 -32.77 -7.20
C SER A 396 -32.62 -31.87 -6.33
N SER A 397 -31.34 -31.73 -6.71
CA SER A 397 -30.38 -30.85 -6.01
C SER A 397 -30.82 -29.38 -6.02
N LYS A 398 -31.36 -28.91 -7.15
CA LYS A 398 -31.84 -27.53 -7.31
C LYS A 398 -33.12 -27.30 -6.50
N ILE A 399 -34.03 -28.28 -6.47
CA ILE A 399 -35.22 -28.24 -5.61
C ILE A 399 -34.80 -28.09 -4.14
N SER A 400 -33.85 -28.91 -3.67
CA SER A 400 -33.35 -28.80 -2.29
C SER A 400 -32.74 -27.43 -1.99
N LEU A 401 -31.99 -26.83 -2.92
CA LEU A 401 -31.46 -25.47 -2.74
C LEU A 401 -32.57 -24.42 -2.59
N ILE A 402 -33.60 -24.48 -3.45
CA ILE A 402 -34.74 -23.55 -3.39
C ILE A 402 -35.53 -23.74 -2.09
N LEU A 403 -35.77 -24.98 -1.67
CA LEU A 403 -36.47 -25.26 -0.41
C LEU A 403 -35.67 -24.77 0.80
N ASN A 404 -34.37 -25.02 0.85
CA ASN A 404 -33.48 -24.52 1.91
C ASN A 404 -33.44 -22.98 1.94
N PHE A 405 -33.51 -22.32 0.78
CA PHE A 405 -33.65 -20.87 0.70
C PHE A 405 -34.92 -20.40 1.39
N TYR A 406 -36.09 -20.96 1.07
CA TYR A 406 -37.35 -20.56 1.72
C TYR A 406 -37.38 -20.90 3.21
N GLU A 407 -36.81 -22.03 3.62
CA GLU A 407 -36.66 -22.38 5.03
C GLU A 407 -35.78 -21.36 5.79
N THR A 408 -34.76 -20.82 5.14
CA THR A 408 -33.89 -19.80 5.75
C THR A 408 -34.59 -18.44 5.80
N ILE A 409 -35.25 -18.05 4.71
CA ILE A 409 -35.91 -16.74 4.56
C ILE A 409 -37.19 -16.62 5.39
N SER A 410 -37.84 -17.72 5.76
CA SER A 410 -38.97 -17.66 6.69
C SER A 410 -38.61 -17.03 8.03
N ASN A 411 -37.34 -17.13 8.44
CA ASN A 411 -36.78 -16.47 9.64
C ASN A 411 -36.57 -14.95 9.48
N ALA A 412 -36.74 -14.38 8.29
CA ALA A 412 -36.66 -12.93 8.09
C ALA A 412 -37.92 -12.19 8.57
N HIS A 413 -38.98 -12.93 8.95
CA HIS A 413 -40.25 -12.40 9.43
C HIS A 413 -40.91 -11.39 8.46
N VAL A 414 -40.64 -11.52 7.15
CA VAL A 414 -41.30 -10.72 6.12
C VAL A 414 -42.64 -11.38 5.77
N GLU A 415 -43.72 -10.92 6.41
CA GLU A 415 -45.04 -11.57 6.38
C GLU A 415 -45.56 -11.87 4.97
N TRP A 416 -45.45 -10.92 4.04
CA TRP A 416 -45.97 -11.10 2.69
C TRP A 416 -45.21 -12.16 1.89
N ILE A 417 -43.90 -12.32 2.12
CA ILE A 417 -43.09 -13.38 1.51
C ILE A 417 -43.52 -14.73 2.09
N ASN A 418 -43.64 -14.81 3.42
CA ASN A 418 -44.01 -16.03 4.12
C ASN A 418 -45.40 -16.52 3.72
N LYS A 419 -46.39 -15.61 3.69
CA LYS A 419 -47.75 -15.92 3.24
C LYS A 419 -47.80 -16.40 1.80
N MET A 420 -47.01 -15.77 0.91
CA MET A 420 -46.96 -16.17 -0.49
C MET A 420 -46.29 -17.53 -0.69
N ALA A 421 -45.17 -17.77 -0.01
CA ALA A 421 -44.49 -19.06 -0.03
C ALA A 421 -45.39 -20.16 0.55
N ALA A 422 -46.07 -19.89 1.67
CA ALA A 422 -47.03 -20.80 2.29
C ALA A 422 -48.16 -21.18 1.34
N ARG A 423 -48.80 -20.22 0.66
CA ARG A 423 -49.87 -20.49 -0.32
C ARG A 423 -49.45 -21.47 -1.41
N PHE A 424 -48.31 -21.24 -2.07
CA PHE A 424 -47.85 -22.10 -3.16
C PHE A 424 -47.30 -23.44 -2.67
N TYR A 425 -46.56 -23.45 -1.57
CA TYR A 425 -46.07 -24.66 -0.93
C TYR A 425 -47.22 -25.58 -0.51
N SER A 426 -48.25 -25.02 0.14
CA SER A 426 -49.44 -25.73 0.57
C SER A 426 -50.18 -26.37 -0.59
N SER A 427 -50.31 -25.64 -1.71
CA SER A 427 -50.94 -26.16 -2.92
C SER A 427 -50.21 -27.39 -3.47
N LEU A 428 -48.87 -27.41 -3.43
CA LEU A 428 -48.08 -28.58 -3.85
C LEU A 428 -48.19 -29.76 -2.87
N VAL A 429 -48.21 -29.49 -1.56
CA VAL A 429 -48.32 -30.52 -0.53
C VAL A 429 -49.72 -31.15 -0.51
N ASN A 430 -50.77 -30.33 -0.52
CA ASN A 430 -52.17 -30.79 -0.50
C ASN A 430 -52.51 -31.65 -1.72
N THR A 431 -51.91 -31.37 -2.87
CA THR A 431 -52.06 -32.16 -4.10
C THR A 431 -51.08 -33.32 -4.22
N ARG A 432 -50.27 -33.58 -3.19
CA ARG A 432 -49.24 -34.64 -3.16
C ARG A 432 -48.19 -34.52 -4.27
N ARG A 433 -48.01 -33.33 -4.85
CA ARG A 433 -46.96 -33.03 -5.83
C ARG A 433 -45.62 -32.77 -5.15
N LEU A 434 -45.61 -32.52 -3.84
CA LEU A 434 -44.42 -32.36 -3.01
C LEU A 434 -44.66 -32.98 -1.63
N GLU A 435 -43.67 -33.69 -1.09
CA GLU A 435 -43.70 -34.14 0.31
C GLU A 435 -43.44 -32.95 1.25
N ARG A 436 -44.05 -32.95 2.44
CA ARG A 436 -43.79 -31.92 3.44
C ARG A 436 -42.35 -32.02 3.93
N LYS A 437 -41.49 -31.10 3.48
CA LYS A 437 -40.04 -31.06 3.81
C LYS A 437 -39.64 -29.86 4.65
N ILE A 438 -40.27 -28.70 4.42
CA ILE A 438 -40.03 -27.49 5.20
C ILE A 438 -41.04 -27.46 6.34
N SER A 439 -40.55 -27.51 7.58
CA SER A 439 -41.38 -27.45 8.79
C SER A 439 -41.77 -26.02 9.16
N THR A 440 -40.93 -25.04 8.81
CA THR A 440 -41.11 -23.61 9.16
C THR A 440 -42.19 -22.91 8.35
N ILE A 441 -42.62 -23.49 7.22
CA ILE A 441 -43.70 -22.94 6.41
C ILE A 441 -45.00 -23.65 6.78
N GLU A 442 -45.97 -22.88 7.27
CA GLU A 442 -47.30 -23.38 7.60
C GLU A 442 -48.02 -23.89 6.34
N VAL A 443 -48.70 -25.03 6.47
CA VAL A 443 -49.48 -25.62 5.38
C VAL A 443 -50.93 -25.18 5.54
N GLU A 444 -51.36 -24.25 4.69
CA GLU A 444 -52.74 -23.80 4.58
C GLU A 444 -53.62 -24.88 3.92
N LYS A 445 -54.91 -24.92 4.28
CA LYS A 445 -55.88 -25.84 3.65
C LYS A 445 -56.27 -25.41 2.23
N ILE A 446 -56.06 -24.14 1.89
CA ILE A 446 -56.50 -23.56 0.62
C ILE A 446 -55.54 -23.98 -0.50
N THR A 447 -56.09 -24.41 -1.62
CA THR A 447 -55.32 -24.81 -2.80
C THR A 447 -55.54 -23.81 -3.93
N ASP A 448 -54.46 -23.29 -4.50
CA ASP A 448 -54.48 -22.36 -5.62
C ASP A 448 -54.53 -23.13 -6.96
N PHE A 449 -55.74 -23.36 -7.48
CA PHE A 449 -55.95 -24.08 -8.74
C PHE A 449 -55.37 -23.35 -9.95
N SER A 450 -55.31 -22.01 -9.95
CA SER A 450 -54.70 -21.25 -11.05
C SER A 450 -53.21 -21.54 -11.16
N PHE A 451 -52.52 -21.60 -10.02
CA PHE A 451 -51.12 -21.99 -9.93
C PHE A 451 -50.87 -23.44 -10.38
N LEU A 452 -51.75 -24.38 -10.00
CA LEU A 452 -51.61 -25.78 -10.41
C LEU A 452 -51.79 -25.96 -11.93
N ASN A 453 -52.76 -25.27 -12.52
CA ASN A 453 -52.97 -25.27 -13.96
C ASN A 453 -51.74 -24.77 -14.72
N GLU A 454 -51.00 -23.80 -14.17
CA GLU A 454 -49.75 -23.31 -14.76
C GLU A 454 -48.66 -24.40 -14.81
N ILE A 455 -48.55 -25.22 -13.76
CA ILE A 455 -47.64 -26.37 -13.73
C ILE A 455 -48.01 -27.38 -14.83
N ASP A 456 -49.30 -27.71 -14.93
CA ASP A 456 -49.80 -28.69 -15.89
C ASP A 456 -49.59 -28.21 -17.34
N LEU A 457 -49.83 -26.92 -17.59
CA LEU A 457 -49.52 -26.30 -18.89
C LEU A 457 -48.03 -26.37 -19.23
N LEU A 458 -47.15 -26.15 -18.25
CA LEU A 458 -45.71 -26.19 -18.47
C LEU A 458 -45.23 -27.60 -18.85
N LEU A 459 -45.79 -28.63 -18.19
CA LEU A 459 -45.50 -30.04 -18.48
C LEU A 459 -45.97 -30.45 -19.86
N ASN A 460 -47.16 -30.00 -20.26
CA ASN A 460 -47.72 -30.29 -21.58
C ASN A 460 -46.94 -29.62 -22.72
N LYS A 461 -46.43 -28.40 -22.50
CA LYS A 461 -45.70 -27.62 -23.52
C LYS A 461 -44.25 -28.04 -23.72
N LYS A 462 -43.72 -29.00 -22.95
CA LYS A 462 -42.30 -29.44 -23.00
C LYS A 462 -41.29 -28.28 -22.91
N ILE A 463 -41.60 -27.25 -22.13
CA ILE A 463 -40.71 -26.10 -21.93
C ILE A 463 -39.43 -26.56 -21.21
N ASP A 464 -38.26 -26.04 -21.60
CA ASP A 464 -37.04 -26.27 -20.84
C ASP A 464 -37.13 -25.60 -19.47
N LEU A 465 -37.27 -26.42 -18.43
CA LEU A 465 -37.34 -25.99 -17.04
C LEU A 465 -36.14 -25.14 -16.60
N LYS A 466 -34.96 -25.33 -17.20
CA LYS A 466 -33.80 -24.48 -16.89
C LYS A 466 -34.06 -23.05 -17.36
N GLN A 467 -34.51 -22.88 -18.60
CA GLN A 467 -34.85 -21.58 -19.18
C GLN A 467 -36.05 -20.93 -18.47
N TYR A 468 -36.98 -21.73 -17.95
CA TYR A 468 -38.09 -21.20 -17.17
C TYR A 468 -37.63 -20.54 -15.86
N PHE A 469 -36.64 -21.14 -15.19
CA PHE A 469 -36.12 -20.70 -13.89
C PHE A 469 -34.86 -19.82 -14.00
N THR A 470 -34.44 -19.45 -15.20
CA THR A 470 -33.47 -18.37 -15.40
C THR A 470 -34.19 -17.03 -15.27
N PHE A 471 -33.74 -16.23 -14.31
CA PHE A 471 -34.07 -14.82 -14.29
C PHE A 471 -33.07 -14.13 -15.22
N PRO A 472 -33.50 -13.16 -16.05
CA PRO A 472 -32.56 -12.39 -16.84
C PRO A 472 -31.47 -11.91 -15.89
N ASP A 473 -30.21 -12.11 -16.30
CA ASP A 473 -29.08 -11.53 -15.58
C ASP A 473 -29.42 -10.07 -15.37
N ILE A 474 -29.38 -9.63 -14.10
CA ILE A 474 -29.66 -8.25 -13.71
C ILE A 474 -28.85 -7.41 -14.67
N GLU A 475 -29.55 -6.78 -15.63
CA GLU A 475 -28.90 -6.27 -16.83
C GLU A 475 -27.71 -5.45 -16.36
N ALA A 476 -26.55 -5.75 -16.94
CA ALA A 476 -25.36 -4.96 -16.81
C ALA A 476 -25.64 -3.60 -17.48
N GLU A 477 -26.55 -2.80 -16.91
CA GLU A 477 -26.76 -1.40 -17.22
C GLU A 477 -25.41 -0.72 -17.00
N GLN A 478 -24.66 -0.60 -18.09
CA GLN A 478 -23.36 0.05 -18.24
C GLN A 478 -22.72 0.42 -16.90
N ILE A 479 -22.29 -0.60 -16.16
CA ILE A 479 -21.80 -0.38 -14.81
C ILE A 479 -20.36 0.10 -14.96
N HIS A 480 -20.17 1.42 -15.01
CA HIS A 480 -18.86 2.02 -14.74
C HIS A 480 -18.54 1.81 -13.26
N VAL A 481 -18.06 0.60 -12.91
CA VAL A 481 -17.88 0.19 -11.51
C VAL A 481 -16.89 1.08 -10.78
N PHE A 482 -15.81 1.46 -11.42
CA PHE A 482 -14.99 2.63 -11.12
C PHE A 482 -14.32 3.01 -12.43
N PRO A 483 -14.02 4.29 -12.72
CA PRO A 483 -13.14 4.58 -13.84
C PRO A 483 -11.84 3.78 -13.62
N PRO A 484 -11.28 3.10 -14.63
CA PRO A 484 -9.96 2.52 -14.48
C PRO A 484 -9.05 3.64 -14.02
N VAL A 485 -8.38 3.45 -12.88
CA VAL A 485 -7.47 4.44 -12.33
C VAL A 485 -6.47 4.72 -13.45
N LYS A 486 -6.55 5.91 -14.05
CA LYS A 486 -5.56 6.37 -15.02
C LYS A 486 -4.32 6.68 -14.21
N VAL A 487 -3.58 5.64 -13.85
CA VAL A 487 -2.23 5.81 -13.34
C VAL A 487 -1.48 6.46 -14.49
N ASN A 488 -1.12 7.74 -14.32
CA ASN A 488 -0.28 8.47 -15.25
C ASN A 488 1.13 7.86 -15.18
N ALA A 489 1.29 6.65 -15.71
CA ALA A 489 2.56 6.06 -16.03
C ALA A 489 3.11 6.88 -17.22
N ARG A 490 3.74 8.01 -16.91
CA ARG A 490 4.69 8.63 -17.84
C ARG A 490 5.81 7.61 -18.04
N SER A 491 5.61 6.71 -19.00
CA SER A 491 6.68 5.84 -19.47
C SER A 491 7.73 6.74 -20.11
N THR A 492 8.86 6.92 -19.44
CA THR A 492 10.10 7.31 -20.10
C THR A 492 10.59 6.10 -20.90
N SER A 493 9.89 5.77 -21.99
CA SER A 493 10.35 4.76 -22.94
C SER A 493 11.31 5.43 -23.93
N ALA A 494 12.60 5.42 -23.58
CA ALA A 494 13.64 5.53 -24.58
C ALA A 494 13.51 4.33 -25.54
N LYS A 495 13.26 4.61 -26.82
CA LYS A 495 13.15 3.60 -27.88
C LYS A 495 14.49 2.88 -28.05
N VAL A 496 14.67 1.75 -27.37
CA VAL A 496 15.69 0.77 -27.73
C VAL A 496 15.10 -0.09 -28.85
N LYS A 497 15.66 0.00 -30.05
CA LYS A 497 15.31 -0.88 -31.17
C LYS A 497 15.81 -2.30 -30.85
N PRO A 498 15.01 -3.36 -31.07
CA PRO A 498 15.49 -4.72 -30.90
C PRO A 498 16.43 -5.08 -32.06
N ILE A 499 17.63 -5.54 -31.73
CA ILE A 499 18.53 -6.21 -32.66
C ILE A 499 18.00 -7.63 -32.83
N VAL A 500 17.39 -7.90 -33.98
CA VAL A 500 16.98 -9.25 -34.39
C VAL A 500 18.17 -9.91 -35.08
N SER A 501 18.82 -10.88 -34.42
CA SER A 501 19.81 -11.76 -35.05
C SER A 501 19.08 -12.90 -35.77
N ALA A 502 18.92 -12.79 -37.09
CA ALA A 502 18.48 -13.88 -37.93
C ALA A 502 19.68 -14.77 -38.32
N ARG A 503 19.71 -16.02 -37.84
CA ARG A 503 20.52 -17.10 -38.43
C ARG A 503 19.94 -17.44 -39.80
N LYS A 504 20.75 -17.33 -40.86
CA LYS A 504 20.39 -17.77 -42.21
C LYS A 504 21.32 -18.91 -42.66
N ILE A 505 20.71 -20.02 -43.04
CA ILE A 505 21.31 -21.17 -43.71
C ILE A 505 21.55 -20.81 -45.19
N ILE A 506 22.62 -21.38 -45.74
CA ILE A 506 23.22 -21.19 -47.06
C ILE A 506 22.30 -21.69 -48.20
N THR A 507 22.21 -20.93 -49.31
CA THR A 507 22.32 -21.42 -50.72
C THR A 507 22.35 -20.26 -51.74
N LYS A 508 23.50 -20.16 -52.43
CA LYS A 508 23.87 -19.74 -53.81
C LYS A 508 23.12 -18.65 -54.64
N PRO A 509 23.81 -18.06 -55.66
CA PRO A 509 23.68 -16.65 -56.04
C PRO A 509 22.91 -16.42 -57.34
N GLY A 510 22.33 -15.22 -57.47
CA GLY A 510 21.75 -14.71 -58.71
C GLY A 510 21.86 -13.19 -58.79
N ASN A 511 22.69 -12.73 -59.72
CA ASN A 511 22.81 -11.33 -60.13
C ASN A 511 21.46 -10.78 -60.62
N CYS A 512 21.08 -9.56 -60.20
CA CYS A 512 20.41 -8.61 -61.08
C CYS A 512 20.48 -7.17 -60.57
N ARG A 513 20.74 -6.27 -61.53
CA ARG A 513 20.99 -4.83 -61.41
C ARG A 513 19.70 -4.00 -61.30
N ARG A 514 19.89 -2.71 -60.94
CA ARG A 514 19.02 -1.51 -61.14
C ARG A 514 17.86 -1.40 -60.12
N SER A 515 17.46 -0.24 -59.62
CA SER A 515 17.73 1.17 -59.95
C SER A 515 17.27 2.06 -58.79
N ILE A 516 17.96 3.19 -58.60
CA ILE A 516 17.54 4.32 -57.76
C ILE A 516 16.47 5.12 -58.53
N PRO A 517 15.46 5.68 -57.85
CA PRO A 517 15.17 7.09 -58.07
C PRO A 517 15.07 7.90 -56.77
N ILE A 518 15.68 9.07 -56.86
CA ILE A 518 15.68 10.21 -55.94
C ILE A 518 14.35 10.96 -56.11
N GLY A 519 13.76 11.42 -55.01
CA GLY A 519 12.88 12.59 -55.05
C GLY A 519 11.63 12.50 -54.17
N GLY A 520 11.59 13.31 -53.10
CA GLY A 520 10.37 13.52 -52.31
C GLY A 520 10.59 14.57 -51.23
N LYS A 521 10.41 15.84 -51.59
CA LYS A 521 10.50 17.01 -50.69
C LYS A 521 9.35 16.98 -49.66
N SER A 522 9.68 17.10 -48.37
CA SER A 522 8.69 17.28 -47.29
C SER A 522 8.40 18.77 -47.03
N PRO A 523 7.15 19.17 -46.78
CA PRO A 523 6.80 20.55 -46.47
C PRO A 523 7.03 20.87 -44.98
N ARG A 524 7.59 22.06 -44.71
CA ARG A 524 7.71 22.66 -43.37
C ARG A 524 6.34 23.14 -42.87
N PRO A 525 5.97 22.92 -41.59
CA PRO A 525 4.79 23.54 -41.01
C PRO A 525 5.08 24.98 -40.52
N LYS A 526 4.08 25.84 -40.71
CA LYS A 526 4.03 27.26 -40.34
C LYS A 526 3.88 27.44 -38.83
N VAL A 527 4.63 28.40 -38.29
CA VAL A 527 4.52 28.94 -36.93
C VAL A 527 3.44 30.03 -36.93
N THR A 528 2.44 29.91 -36.06
CA THR A 528 1.48 30.99 -35.78
C THR A 528 1.76 31.59 -34.41
N ASN A 529 2.18 32.86 -34.41
CA ASN A 529 2.28 33.73 -33.24
C ASN A 529 0.89 34.10 -32.74
N VAL A 530 0.70 34.05 -31.42
CA VAL A 530 -0.47 34.64 -30.74
C VAL A 530 0.02 35.78 -29.84
N ARG A 531 -0.52 36.98 -30.08
CA ARG A 531 -0.35 38.20 -29.27
C ARG A 531 -1.14 38.12 -27.96
N PRO A 532 -0.71 38.81 -26.88
CA PRO A 532 -1.48 38.95 -25.66
C PRO A 532 -2.34 40.21 -25.66
N THR A 533 -3.51 40.16 -25.03
CA THR A 533 -4.30 41.35 -24.68
C THR A 533 -4.97 41.20 -23.31
N ALA A 534 -4.87 42.30 -22.56
CA ALA A 534 -5.83 42.82 -21.58
C ALA A 534 -5.78 42.37 -20.10
N THR A 535 -5.24 43.25 -19.26
CA THR A 535 -5.80 43.70 -17.96
C THR A 535 -7.14 44.45 -18.20
N PRO A 536 -8.00 44.83 -17.21
CA PRO A 536 -7.75 45.02 -15.76
C PRO A 536 -8.91 44.60 -14.80
N LYS A 537 -8.69 44.67 -13.48
CA LYS A 537 -9.41 45.56 -12.52
C LYS A 537 -9.12 45.23 -11.06
N THR A 538 -8.60 46.23 -10.38
CA THR A 538 -8.49 46.44 -8.94
C THR A 538 -9.88 46.67 -8.32
N ILE A 539 -10.20 45.97 -7.23
CA ILE A 539 -11.28 46.35 -6.31
C ILE A 539 -10.73 46.32 -4.89
N THR A 540 -10.53 47.52 -4.34
CA THR A 540 -10.39 47.81 -2.91
C THR A 540 -11.76 47.75 -2.23
N LYS A 541 -11.88 47.00 -1.13
CA LYS A 541 -12.91 47.23 -0.11
C LYS A 541 -12.33 47.00 1.29
N SER A 542 -12.15 48.11 1.98
CA SER A 542 -12.06 48.25 3.43
C SER A 542 -13.39 47.88 4.08
N ARG A 543 -13.37 47.08 5.16
CA ARG A 543 -14.33 47.25 6.25
C ARG A 543 -13.82 46.67 7.57
N SER A 544 -13.82 47.56 8.54
CA SER A 544 -13.65 47.42 9.98
C SER A 544 -14.81 46.66 10.67
N GLY A 545 -14.52 46.12 11.85
CA GLY A 545 -15.45 45.51 12.80
C GLY A 545 -15.07 44.04 13.01
N GLY A 546 -14.72 43.55 14.19
CA GLY A 546 -15.01 43.95 15.55
C GLY A 546 -15.08 42.63 16.31
N PHE A 547 -14.20 42.43 17.29
CA PHE A 547 -14.17 41.23 18.14
C PHE A 547 -15.49 41.10 18.93
N PRO A 548 -15.89 39.85 19.25
CA PRO A 548 -15.85 39.53 20.67
C PRO A 548 -15.31 38.13 20.98
N HIS A 549 -14.58 38.10 22.09
CA HIS A 549 -14.33 36.95 22.95
C HIS A 549 -15.59 36.12 23.21
N LYS A 550 -15.45 34.79 23.24
CA LYS A 550 -16.08 33.93 24.26
C LYS A 550 -15.48 32.51 24.29
N ASP A 551 -14.86 32.25 25.44
CA ASP A 551 -14.93 31.06 26.29
C ASP A 551 -14.77 29.66 25.69
N ARG A 552 -13.60 29.10 26.01
CA ARG A 552 -13.35 27.68 26.18
C ARG A 552 -14.12 27.18 27.40
N THR A 553 -14.97 26.17 27.22
CA THR A 553 -15.37 25.28 28.31
C THR A 553 -14.85 23.89 28.01
N ILE A 554 -14.16 23.36 29.01
CA ILE A 554 -13.63 22.01 29.11
C ILE A 554 -14.79 21.03 29.24
N LEU A 555 -14.78 19.96 28.44
CA LEU A 555 -15.09 18.58 28.82
C LEU A 555 -14.49 17.63 27.78
#